data_AF-A0A9D0M1V1-F1
#
_entry.id   AF-A0A9D0M1V1-F1
#
_cell.length_a   1.000
_cell.length_b   1.000
_cell.length_c   1.000
_cell.angle_alpha   90.00
_cell.angle_beta   90.00
_cell.angle_gamma   90.00
#
_symmetry.space_group_name_H-M   'P 1'
#
loop_
_entity.id
_entity.type
_entity.pdbx_description
1 polymer ?
#
loop_
_entity_poly.entity_id
_entity_poly.type
_entity_poly.pdbx_seq_one_letter_code
_entity_poly.pdbx_strand_id
1 'polypeptide(L)'
;MNETLSTTLDFGRINTLRIDRFAAPGAYLMAGDGLDVLLPNQYVTDDMQIDDLLDVFVYTDSEDRPVATTERPLAMRDEFGFFTVVDVAKFGAFVDWGLPKDLL
;
A
#
# COMPACT_ATOMS: atom_id res chain seq x y z
N MET A 1 4.43 -16.62 9.66
CA MET A 1 3.04 -16.71 10.12
C MET A 1 2.26 -17.45 9.03
N ASN A 2 1.24 -18.24 9.36
CA ASN A 2 0.38 -18.80 8.31
C ASN A 2 -0.45 -17.65 7.77
N GLU A 3 0.00 -17.04 6.67
CA GLU A 3 -0.60 -15.83 6.12
C GLU A 3 -1.85 -16.20 5.33
N THR A 4 -3.00 -16.01 5.97
CA THR A 4 -4.30 -16.16 5.32
C THR A 4 -4.52 -14.94 4.43
N LEU A 5 -4.78 -15.19 3.15
CA LEU A 5 -5.22 -14.18 2.18
C LEU A 5 -6.28 -13.25 2.79
N SER A 6 -6.05 -11.93 2.73
CA SER A 6 -7.02 -10.94 3.19
C SER A 6 -8.30 -11.06 2.36
N THR A 7 -9.46 -11.14 3.04
CA THR A 7 -10.76 -11.28 2.36
C THR A 7 -11.12 -10.02 1.55
N THR A 8 -10.80 -8.84 2.05
CA THR A 8 -11.11 -7.54 1.44
C THR A 8 -9.87 -6.64 1.46
N LEU A 9 -9.87 -5.58 0.66
CA LEU A 9 -8.85 -4.52 0.77
C LEU A 9 -9.09 -3.63 1.99
N ASP A 10 -8.18 -3.64 2.95
CA ASP A 10 -8.25 -2.82 4.16
C ASP A 10 -7.26 -1.64 4.11
N PHE A 11 -7.77 -0.45 3.85
CA PHE A 11 -6.96 0.76 3.68
C PHE A 11 -6.34 1.24 4.99
N GLY A 12 -5.09 1.69 4.89
CA GLY A 12 -4.31 2.14 6.04
C GLY A 12 -3.78 0.98 6.88
N ARG A 13 -3.75 -0.26 6.36
CA ARG A 13 -3.25 -1.46 7.04
C ARG A 13 -2.44 -2.34 6.09
N ILE A 14 -1.66 -3.27 6.67
CA ILE A 14 -1.04 -4.35 5.91
C ILE A 14 -2.09 -5.39 5.56
N ASN A 15 -2.09 -5.78 4.29
CA ASN A 15 -2.93 -6.80 3.70
C ASN A 15 -2.01 -7.89 3.14
N THR A 16 -2.38 -9.15 3.29
CA THR A 16 -1.75 -10.26 2.56
C THR A 16 -2.58 -10.49 1.31
N LEU A 17 -2.06 -10.12 0.14
CA LEU A 17 -2.78 -10.18 -1.15
C LEU A 17 -2.07 -11.10 -2.14
N ARG A 18 -2.83 -11.71 -3.06
CA ARG A 18 -2.28 -12.62 -4.07
C ARG A 18 -1.92 -11.87 -5.34
N ILE A 19 -0.74 -12.12 -5.93
CA ILE A 19 -0.42 -11.62 -7.27
C ILE A 19 -1.34 -12.30 -8.29
N ASP A 20 -2.24 -11.52 -8.90
CA ASP A 20 -3.20 -12.02 -9.89
C ASP A 20 -2.63 -11.95 -11.32
N ARG A 21 -2.02 -10.80 -11.65
CA ARG A 21 -1.44 -10.56 -12.98
C ARG A 21 -0.39 -9.46 -12.96
N PHE A 22 0.51 -9.52 -13.93
CA PHE A 22 1.41 -8.42 -14.27
C PHE A 22 0.85 -7.61 -15.45
N ALA A 23 1.06 -6.30 -15.41
CA ALA A 23 0.65 -5.37 -16.46
C ALA A 23 1.69 -4.25 -16.59
N ALA A 24 1.53 -3.39 -17.61
CA ALA A 24 2.45 -2.28 -17.85
C ALA A 24 2.74 -1.38 -16.63
N PRO A 25 1.76 -1.02 -15.77
CA PRO A 25 2.03 -0.17 -14.61
C PRO A 25 2.59 -0.92 -13.37
N GLY A 26 2.58 -2.25 -13.35
CA GLY A 26 2.94 -3.04 -12.16
C GLY A 26 2.21 -4.37 -12.05
N ALA A 27 2.16 -4.92 -10.85
CA ALA A 27 1.40 -6.12 -10.52
C ALA A 27 0.04 -5.75 -9.92
N TYR A 28 -1.01 -6.48 -10.27
CA TYR A 28 -2.30 -6.37 -9.59
C TYR A 28 -2.40 -7.45 -8.51
N LEU A 29 -2.67 -7.01 -7.30
CA LEU A 29 -2.77 -7.85 -6.10
C LEU A 29 -4.24 -7.98 -5.70
N MET A 30 -4.73 -9.20 -5.60
CA MET A 30 -6.15 -9.52 -5.40
C MET A 30 -6.43 -10.02 -3.99
N ALA A 31 -7.50 -9.52 -3.39
CA ALA A 31 -8.08 -10.00 -2.13
C ALA A 31 -9.04 -11.18 -2.37
N GLY A 32 -9.46 -11.85 -1.30
CA GLY A 32 -10.35 -13.02 -1.36
C GLY A 32 -11.75 -12.75 -1.94
N ASP A 33 -12.21 -11.51 -1.92
CA ASP A 33 -13.48 -11.05 -2.51
C ASP A 33 -13.39 -10.71 -4.01
N GLY A 34 -12.19 -10.81 -4.59
CA GLY A 34 -11.93 -10.55 -6.00
C GLY A 34 -11.62 -9.09 -6.34
N LEU A 35 -11.61 -8.18 -5.36
CA LEU A 35 -11.12 -6.82 -5.57
C LEU A 35 -9.59 -6.84 -5.64
N ASP A 36 -9.03 -6.00 -6.53
CA ASP A 36 -7.59 -5.88 -6.70
C ASP A 36 -7.08 -4.45 -6.50
N VAL A 37 -5.78 -4.34 -6.27
CA VAL A 37 -5.06 -3.08 -6.12
C VAL A 37 -3.72 -3.16 -6.85
N LEU A 38 -3.27 -2.04 -7.41
CA LEU A 38 -2.00 -1.97 -8.12
C LEU A 38 -0.83 -1.91 -7.12
N LEU A 39 0.14 -2.80 -7.26
CA LEU A 39 1.52 -2.66 -6.80
C LEU A 39 2.37 -2.04 -7.93
N PRO A 40 2.76 -0.76 -7.84
CA PRO A 40 3.53 -0.09 -8.89
C PRO A 40 4.87 -0.78 -9.19
N ASN A 41 5.33 -0.69 -10.45
CA ASN A 41 6.59 -1.29 -10.93
C ASN A 41 7.82 -1.02 -10.04
N GLN A 42 7.89 0.13 -9.38
CA GLN A 42 9.02 0.46 -8.51
C GLN A 42 9.20 -0.50 -7.32
N TYR A 43 8.16 -1.26 -6.98
CA TYR A 43 8.17 -2.25 -5.90
C TYR A 43 8.14 -3.71 -6.41
N VAL A 44 8.04 -3.92 -7.72
CA VAL A 44 8.02 -5.26 -8.31
C VAL A 44 9.46 -5.75 -8.46
N THR A 45 9.72 -6.97 -8.02
CA THR A 45 11.03 -7.63 -8.11
C THR A 45 10.98 -8.83 -9.07
N ASP A 46 12.14 -9.24 -9.59
CA ASP A 46 12.24 -10.31 -10.59
C ASP A 46 11.83 -11.70 -10.05
N ASP A 47 11.82 -11.88 -8.73
CA ASP A 47 11.44 -13.12 -8.06
C ASP A 47 9.93 -13.26 -7.80
N MET A 48 9.14 -12.19 -7.98
CA MET A 48 7.69 -12.22 -7.82
C MET A 48 7.01 -13.01 -8.95
N GLN A 49 6.08 -13.89 -8.59
CA GLN A 49 5.35 -14.76 -9.51
C GLN A 49 3.84 -14.65 -9.30
N ILE A 50 3.08 -14.96 -10.36
CA ILE A 50 1.62 -15.12 -10.23
C ILE A 50 1.33 -16.16 -9.14
N ASP A 51 0.30 -15.90 -8.35
CA ASP A 51 -0.13 -16.67 -7.17
C ASP A 51 0.72 -16.51 -5.90
N ASP A 52 1.81 -15.73 -5.92
CA ASP A 52 2.52 -15.35 -4.70
C ASP A 52 1.62 -14.53 -3.76
N LEU A 53 1.79 -14.75 -2.46
CA LEU A 53 1.16 -13.94 -1.42
C LEU A 53 2.16 -12.89 -0.94
N LEU A 54 1.73 -11.62 -0.96
CA LEU A 54 2.53 -10.48 -0.54
C LEU A 54 1.86 -9.71 0.59
N ASP A 55 2.63 -9.39 1.61
CA ASP A 55 2.27 -8.40 2.61
C ASP A 55 2.52 -6.99 2.08
N VAL A 56 1.44 -6.24 1.89
CA VAL A 56 1.48 -4.87 1.34
C VAL A 56 0.63 -3.91 2.14
N PHE A 57 1.09 -2.67 2.25
CA PHE A 57 0.29 -1.58 2.79
C PHE A 57 -0.60 -1.00 1.69
N VAL A 58 -1.93 -0.94 1.95
CA VAL A 58 -2.91 -0.41 0.99
C VAL A 58 -3.29 1.02 1.35
N TYR A 59 -3.08 1.96 0.42
CA TYR A 59 -3.33 3.39 0.60
C TYR A 59 -3.73 4.08 -0.71
N THR A 60 -3.77 5.41 -0.76
CA THR A 60 -3.99 6.17 -2.00
C THR A 60 -2.77 6.98 -2.41
N ASP A 61 -2.48 6.99 -3.72
CA ASP A 61 -1.41 7.81 -4.29
C ASP A 61 -1.81 9.30 -4.36
N SER A 62 -0.97 10.14 -4.96
CA SER A 62 -1.21 11.59 -5.08
C SER A 62 -2.39 11.96 -5.97
N GLU A 63 -2.93 11.01 -6.74
CA GLU A 63 -4.12 11.18 -7.58
C GLU A 63 -5.36 10.52 -6.96
N ASP A 64 -5.30 10.19 -5.66
CA ASP A 64 -6.34 9.51 -4.88
C ASP A 64 -6.75 8.12 -5.41
N ARG A 65 -5.85 7.46 -6.15
CA ARG A 65 -6.08 6.10 -6.65
C ARG A 65 -5.61 5.07 -5.62
N PRO A 66 -6.36 3.99 -5.38
CA PRO A 66 -5.89 2.86 -4.57
C PRO A 66 -4.60 2.27 -5.12
N VAL A 67 -3.61 2.15 -4.24
CA VAL A 67 -2.31 1.53 -4.53
C VAL A 67 -1.84 0.71 -3.33
N ALA A 68 -0.98 -0.26 -3.61
CA ALA A 68 -0.25 -1.05 -2.64
C ALA A 68 1.24 -0.70 -2.67
N THR A 69 1.91 -0.85 -1.54
CA THR A 69 3.37 -0.75 -1.43
C THR A 69 3.90 -1.83 -0.50
N THR A 70 5.11 -2.33 -0.76
CA THR A 70 5.86 -3.20 0.15
C THR A 70 6.60 -2.41 1.24
N GLU A 71 6.62 -1.08 1.14
CA GLU A 71 7.10 -0.20 2.19
C GLU A 71 6.13 -0.16 3.38
N ARG A 72 6.66 0.15 4.57
CA ARG A 72 5.89 0.24 5.80
C ARG A 72 5.84 1.69 6.27
N PRO A 73 4.64 2.27 6.48
CA PRO A 73 4.55 3.60 7.04
C PRO A 73 4.99 3.62 8.51
N LEU A 74 5.26 4.81 9.03
CA LEU A 74 5.62 5.02 10.44
C LEU A 74 4.47 4.75 11.42
N ALA A 75 3.21 4.82 10.95
CA ALA A 75 2.03 4.37 11.70
C ALA A 75 0.93 3.90 10.74
N MET A 76 0.09 3.00 11.22
CA MET A 76 -1.08 2.50 10.48
C MET A 76 -2.39 3.04 11.07
N ARG A 77 -3.52 2.72 10.43
CA ARG A 77 -4.84 3.10 10.92
C ARG A 77 -5.03 2.61 12.36
N ASP A 78 -5.56 3.48 13.20
CA ASP A 78 -5.78 3.27 14.65
C ASP A 78 -4.50 3.20 15.49
N GLU A 79 -3.36 3.67 14.96
CA GLU A 79 -2.09 3.84 15.69
C GLU A 79 -1.70 5.32 15.80
N PHE A 80 -0.76 5.61 16.71
CA PHE A 80 -0.14 6.94 16.85
C PHE A 80 1.33 6.87 16.46
N GLY A 81 1.79 7.87 15.72
CA GLY A 81 3.19 8.02 15.31
C GLY A 81 3.72 9.42 15.56
N PHE A 82 5.03 9.54 15.66
CA PHE A 82 5.73 10.82 15.59
C PHE A 82 6.19 11.04 14.16
N PHE A 83 5.87 12.20 13.60
CA PHE A 83 6.17 12.52 12.20
C PHE A 83 6.91 13.84 12.08
N THR A 84 7.71 13.96 11.02
CA THR A 84 8.37 15.21 10.67
C THR A 84 7.45 16.02 9.77
N VAL A 85 7.19 17.28 10.12
CA VAL A 85 6.45 18.20 9.24
C VAL A 85 7.32 18.59 8.06
N VAL A 86 6.81 18.38 6.84
CA VAL A 86 7.52 18.67 5.59
C VAL A 86 6.97 19.89 4.87
N ASP A 87 5.70 20.23 5.07
CA ASP A 87 5.09 21.47 4.54
C ASP A 87 3.90 21.93 5.41
N VAL A 88 3.54 23.20 5.32
CA VAL A 88 2.40 23.80 6.03
C VAL A 88 1.55 24.64 5.09
N ALA A 89 0.25 24.34 5.07
CA ALA A 89 -0.75 25.07 4.32
C ALA A 89 -1.81 25.69 5.25
N LYS A 90 -2.67 26.56 4.71
CA LYS A 90 -3.76 27.16 5.49
C LYS A 90 -4.74 26.13 6.07
N PHE A 91 -4.85 24.96 5.46
CA PHE A 91 -5.78 23.91 5.85
C PHE A 91 -5.15 22.82 6.73
N GLY A 92 -3.84 22.80 6.94
CA GLY A 92 -3.17 21.74 7.66
C GLY A 92 -1.66 21.72 7.46
N ALA A 93 -1.01 20.65 7.92
CA ALA A 93 0.41 20.42 7.72
C ALA A 93 0.61 19.04 7.09
N PHE A 94 1.54 18.95 6.16
CA PHE A 94 1.94 17.68 5.56
C PHE A 94 3.08 17.09 6.39
N VAL A 95 3.04 15.78 6.62
CA VAL A 95 4.04 15.06 7.40
C VAL A 95 4.63 13.89 6.62
N ASP A 96 5.93 13.69 6.80
CA ASP A 96 6.63 12.49 6.36
C ASP A 96 6.23 11.33 7.28
N TRP A 97 5.56 10.35 6.69
CA TRP A 97 5.11 9.12 7.32
C TRP A 97 5.78 7.87 6.75
N GLY A 98 6.88 8.04 6.01
CA GLY A 98 7.70 6.94 5.48
C GLY A 98 7.21 6.36 4.16
N LEU A 99 6.33 7.06 3.43
CA LEU A 99 5.85 6.69 2.09
C LEU A 99 6.07 7.85 1.11
N PRO A 100 6.08 7.60 -0.22
CA PRO A 100 6.39 8.63 -1.22
C PRO A 100 5.39 9.80 -1.27
N LYS A 101 4.14 9.59 -0.83
CA LYS A 101 3.14 10.65 -0.69
C LYS A 101 3.17 11.14 0.75
N ASP A 102 3.32 12.43 0.97
CA ASP A 102 3.19 13.01 2.31
C ASP A 102 1.75 12.92 2.82
N LEU A 103 1.60 12.67 4.13
CA LEU A 103 0.31 12.58 4.78
C LEU A 103 -0.19 13.98 5.15
N LEU A 104 -1.44 14.29 4.80
CA LEU A 104 -2.13 15.54 5.18
C LEU A 104 -3.02 15.34 6.41
#